data_AF-A0A3B5AJJ7-F1
#
_entry.id   AF-A0A3B5AJJ7-F1
#
_cell.length_a   1.000
_cell.length_b   1.000
_cell.length_c   1.000
_cell.angle_alpha   90.00
_cell.angle_beta   90.00
_cell.angle_gamma   90.00
#
_symmetry.space_group_name_H-M   'P 1'
#
loop_
_entity.id
_entity.type
_entity.pdbx_description
1 polymer ?
#
loop_
_entity_poly.entity_id
_entity_poly.type
_entity_poly.pdbx_seq_one_letter_code
_entity_poly.pdbx_strand_id
1 'polypeptide(L)'
;MYVIVSDFQNDRTNPSPQLQNITSFTTSSGGTKFWFDSLTNFSYSFLFSCSRVILPISVEEYQVGQLYSVAEASKNETGGGEGVEVLKNEPYEKDGEKGQYTHKIYHLQSKVPSFVRMLAPASALNIHEKAWNAYPYCRTGSNEYMKDNFLIKIETWHKPDLGHLENVHGLDAETWKKVDVVYIDIADRCQVEPKDYKPEEDPCKFKSVKTGRGPLGPDWKKELPNKKDCPHMCAYKLVTVKFKWWGLQNKVENFIQKQEKRLFTNFHRQLFCWIDKWIELNMEDIRRMEEETRRELDEVSPLLMILYR
;
A
#
# COMPACT_ATOMS: atom_id res chain seq x y z
N MET A 1 17.11 -36.20 1.43
CA MET A 1 18.37 -36.85 1.00
C MET A 1 18.73 -36.20 -0.32
N TYR A 2 19.60 -35.19 -0.38
CA TYR A 2 20.99 -35.21 0.04
C TYR A 2 21.39 -34.01 0.90
N VAL A 3 22.33 -34.31 1.78
CA VAL A 3 23.07 -33.42 2.69
C VAL A 3 24.36 -33.02 1.99
N ILE A 4 24.75 -31.75 2.07
CA ILE A 4 26.17 -31.36 1.98
C ILE A 4 26.46 -30.46 3.17
N VAL A 5 27.23 -31.04 4.09
CA VAL A 5 27.94 -30.42 5.21
C VAL A 5 29.25 -29.87 4.67
N SER A 6 29.66 -28.70 5.14
CA SER A 6 31.07 -28.34 5.22
C SER A 6 31.30 -27.59 6.53
N ASP A 7 31.75 -28.34 7.54
CA ASP A 7 32.47 -27.84 8.70
C ASP A 7 33.80 -27.23 8.27
N PHE A 8 34.27 -26.19 8.97
CA PHE A 8 35.65 -26.18 9.50
C PHE A 8 35.79 -25.17 10.66
N GLN A 9 35.88 -25.76 11.86
CA GLN A 9 36.68 -25.41 13.05
C GLN A 9 36.83 -23.95 13.50
N ASN A 10 36.06 -23.66 14.56
CA ASN A 10 36.46 -23.19 15.88
C ASN A 10 37.99 -23.13 16.13
N ASP A 11 38.51 -21.94 16.46
CA ASP A 11 39.68 -21.85 17.33
C ASP A 11 39.44 -20.79 18.41
N ARG A 12 39.60 -21.23 19.66
CA ARG A 12 39.40 -20.44 20.89
C ARG A 12 40.74 -19.84 21.25
N THR A 13 40.82 -18.51 21.37
CA THR A 13 41.62 -17.88 22.44
C THR A 13 41.05 -16.51 22.76
N ASN A 14 40.67 -16.34 24.03
CA ASN A 14 40.43 -15.05 24.67
C ASN A 14 41.61 -14.86 25.63
N PRO A 15 42.18 -13.65 25.72
CA PRO A 15 42.19 -13.02 27.03
C PRO A 15 41.80 -11.53 26.97
N SER A 16 41.25 -11.12 28.11
CA SER A 16 40.58 -9.87 28.47
C SER A 16 41.53 -8.64 28.63
N PRO A 17 41.09 -7.53 29.25
CA PRO A 17 40.69 -6.29 28.60
C PRO A 17 41.66 -5.14 28.92
N GLN A 18 41.97 -4.22 27.98
CA GLN A 18 42.70 -3.01 28.39
C GLN A 18 42.58 -1.81 27.45
N LEU A 19 42.35 -0.67 28.11
CA LEU A 19 42.70 0.70 27.76
C LEU A 19 41.81 1.46 26.76
N GLN A 20 40.83 2.11 27.39
CA GLN A 20 40.35 3.45 27.04
C GLN A 20 41.53 4.36 26.64
N ASN A 21 41.47 4.92 25.43
CA ASN A 21 42.17 6.17 25.12
C ASN A 21 41.12 7.26 24.88
N ILE A 22 40.84 7.96 25.97
CA ILE A 22 40.17 9.26 25.98
C ILE A 22 41.20 10.28 25.50
N THR A 23 41.05 10.79 24.29
CA THR A 23 41.71 12.05 23.90
C THR A 23 40.87 13.20 24.45
N SER A 24 41.23 13.67 25.64
CA SER A 24 40.69 14.88 26.25
C SER A 24 41.25 16.11 25.55
N PHE A 25 40.38 16.90 24.90
CA PHE A 25 40.63 18.32 24.67
C PHE A 25 39.77 19.11 25.65
N THR A 26 40.41 19.71 26.65
CA THR A 26 39.82 20.72 27.52
C THR A 26 39.74 22.05 26.78
N THR A 27 38.53 22.55 26.55
CA THR A 27 38.30 24.00 26.37
C THR A 27 37.42 24.51 27.49
N SER A 28 37.90 25.58 28.12
CA SER A 28 37.32 26.26 29.26
C SER A 28 36.16 27.16 28.81
N SER A 29 34.93 26.65 28.87
CA SER A 29 33.73 27.45 29.15
C SER A 29 32.56 26.51 29.44
N GLY A 30 32.12 26.53 30.69
CA GLY A 30 31.11 25.61 31.21
C GLY A 30 29.71 25.85 30.64
N GLY A 31 28.97 24.74 30.59
CA GLY A 31 27.52 24.73 30.78
C GLY A 31 26.70 25.13 29.56
N THR A 32 26.44 24.19 28.64
CA THR A 32 25.17 24.12 27.84
C THR A 32 25.10 22.93 26.88
N LYS A 33 26.20 22.24 26.56
CA LYS A 33 26.19 21.22 25.49
C LYS A 33 25.66 19.84 25.90
N PHE A 34 25.71 19.48 27.18
CA PHE A 34 25.31 18.14 27.65
C PHE A 34 23.79 17.90 27.76
N TRP A 35 22.96 18.95 27.72
CA TRP A 35 21.49 18.80 27.76
C TRP A 35 20.83 18.60 26.40
N PHE A 36 21.52 18.92 25.30
CA PHE A 36 20.96 18.76 23.94
C PHE A 36 21.22 17.38 23.33
N ASP A 37 22.34 16.73 23.69
CA ASP A 37 22.70 15.42 23.12
C ASP A 37 21.99 14.22 23.80
N SER A 38 21.29 14.45 24.92
CA SER A 38 20.50 13.42 25.61
C SER A 38 19.03 13.34 25.17
N LEU A 39 18.60 14.17 24.20
CA LEU A 39 17.20 14.27 23.74
C LEU A 39 16.97 13.79 22.29
N THR A 40 17.98 13.27 21.60
CA THR A 40 17.88 12.94 20.16
C THR A 40 17.87 11.45 19.81
N ASN A 41 17.81 10.55 20.81
CA ASN A 41 17.41 9.15 20.58
C ASN A 41 15.88 9.02 20.46
N PHE A 42 15.25 9.86 19.64
CA PHE A 42 13.93 9.55 19.11
C PHE A 42 14.14 8.37 18.15
N SER A 43 13.86 7.16 18.61
CA SER A 43 13.69 6.01 17.73
C SER A 43 12.54 6.36 16.79
N TYR A 44 12.87 6.83 15.59
CA TYR A 44 11.90 7.08 14.52
C TYR A 44 11.25 5.74 14.15
N SER A 45 10.10 5.46 14.76
CA SER A 45 9.36 4.23 14.55
C SER A 45 8.52 4.31 13.28
N PHE A 46 8.58 3.26 12.47
CA PHE A 46 7.61 3.04 11.40
C PHE A 46 6.23 2.75 12.00
N LEU A 47 5.17 3.20 11.32
CA LEU A 47 3.80 2.84 11.65
C LEU A 47 3.33 1.72 10.72
N PHE A 48 2.92 0.60 11.30
CA PHE A 48 2.48 -0.59 10.57
C PHE A 48 0.98 -0.85 10.78
N SER A 49 0.26 -1.10 9.69
CA SER A 49 -1.10 -1.65 9.73
C SER A 49 -1.23 -2.80 8.73
N CYS A 50 -2.07 -3.78 9.04
CA CYS A 50 -2.41 -4.86 8.11
C CYS A 50 -3.92 -4.83 7.87
N SER A 51 -4.33 -4.30 6.73
CA SER A 51 -5.72 -4.32 6.29
C SER A 51 -6.07 -5.67 5.69
N ARG A 52 -7.01 -6.39 6.30
CA ARG A 52 -7.55 -7.66 5.80
C ARG A 52 -8.89 -7.39 5.10
N VAL A 53 -8.94 -7.63 3.80
CA VAL A 53 -10.14 -7.42 2.98
C VAL A 53 -10.64 -8.76 2.45
N ILE A 54 -11.70 -9.28 3.06
CA ILE A 54 -12.38 -10.49 2.59
C ILE A 54 -13.28 -10.11 1.42
N LEU A 55 -13.32 -10.93 0.38
CA LEU A 55 -14.10 -10.66 -0.83
C LEU A 55 -14.82 -11.92 -1.32
N PRO A 56 -16.04 -11.80 -1.88
CA PRO A 56 -16.82 -12.90 -2.45
C PRO A 56 -16.43 -13.20 -3.91
N ILE A 57 -15.13 -13.26 -4.18
CA ILE A 57 -14.51 -13.57 -5.47
C ILE A 57 -13.31 -14.49 -5.21
N SER A 58 -12.85 -15.22 -6.24
CA SER A 58 -11.64 -16.05 -6.12
C SER A 58 -10.37 -15.22 -6.21
N VAL A 59 -9.23 -15.83 -5.89
CA VAL A 59 -7.89 -15.23 -6.06
C VAL A 59 -7.64 -14.95 -7.56
N GLU A 60 -8.00 -15.88 -8.43
CA GLU A 60 -7.84 -15.76 -9.88
C GLU A 60 -8.73 -14.62 -10.45
N GLU A 61 -9.99 -14.55 -10.01
CA GLU A 61 -10.91 -13.47 -10.39
C GLU A 61 -10.39 -12.10 -9.91
N TYR A 62 -9.83 -12.04 -8.69
CA TYR A 62 -9.28 -10.79 -8.15
C TYR A 62 -8.13 -10.24 -8.98
N GLN A 63 -7.29 -11.09 -9.59
CA GLN A 63 -6.19 -10.63 -10.43
C GLN A 63 -6.70 -9.75 -11.58
N VAL A 64 -7.76 -10.16 -12.25
CA VAL A 64 -8.40 -9.41 -13.34
C VAL A 64 -9.15 -8.20 -12.79
N GLY A 65 -10.01 -8.41 -11.78
CA GLY A 65 -10.86 -7.36 -11.22
C GLY A 65 -10.08 -6.21 -10.59
N GLN A 66 -8.93 -6.49 -9.96
CA GLN A 66 -8.05 -5.47 -9.41
C GLN A 66 -7.48 -4.59 -10.51
N LEU A 67 -6.96 -5.16 -11.60
CA LEU A 67 -6.32 -4.39 -12.67
C LEU A 67 -7.34 -3.52 -13.41
N TYR A 68 -8.52 -4.09 -13.72
CA TYR A 68 -9.65 -3.32 -14.26
C TYR A 68 -10.03 -2.15 -13.33
N SER A 69 -10.23 -2.43 -12.05
CA SER A 69 -10.68 -1.41 -11.08
C SER A 69 -9.63 -0.32 -10.85
N VAL A 70 -8.34 -0.67 -10.92
CA VAL A 70 -7.25 0.32 -10.87
C VAL A 70 -7.31 1.25 -12.07
N ALA A 71 -7.51 0.72 -13.28
CA ALA A 71 -7.64 1.55 -14.49
C ALA A 71 -8.82 2.51 -14.40
N GLU A 72 -10.01 2.02 -14.06
CA GLU A 72 -11.22 2.84 -13.90
C GLU A 72 -11.10 3.88 -12.78
N ALA A 73 -10.55 3.49 -11.62
CA ALA A 73 -10.33 4.41 -10.51
C ALA A 73 -9.30 5.49 -10.89
N SER A 74 -8.23 5.14 -11.62
CA SER A 74 -7.26 6.12 -12.12
C SER A 74 -7.89 7.13 -13.06
N LYS A 75 -8.81 6.72 -13.94
CA LYS A 75 -9.58 7.64 -14.80
C LYS A 75 -10.46 8.58 -13.98
N ASN A 76 -11.20 8.04 -13.01
CA ASN A 76 -12.10 8.83 -12.16
C ASN A 76 -11.37 9.86 -11.26
N GLU A 77 -10.12 9.57 -10.89
CA GLU A 77 -9.32 10.45 -10.03
C GLU A 77 -8.49 11.48 -10.79
N THR A 78 -8.46 11.40 -12.12
CA THR A 78 -7.63 12.25 -12.99
C THR A 78 -8.47 13.34 -13.67
N GLY A 79 -8.06 14.59 -13.47
CA GLY A 79 -8.72 15.77 -14.04
C GLY A 79 -8.25 17.06 -13.37
N GLY A 80 -8.38 18.20 -14.08
CA GLY A 80 -8.12 19.52 -13.50
C GLY A 80 -6.67 19.78 -13.05
N GLY A 81 -5.70 19.07 -13.62
CA GLY A 81 -4.29 19.21 -13.24
C GLY A 81 -3.87 18.37 -12.02
N GLU A 82 -4.66 17.36 -11.65
CA GLU A 82 -4.33 16.34 -10.64
C GLU A 82 -4.72 14.94 -11.15
N GLY A 83 -4.11 13.89 -10.59
CA GLY A 83 -4.42 12.53 -11.02
C GLY A 83 -3.23 11.59 -11.06
N VAL A 84 -3.32 10.60 -11.95
CA VAL A 84 -2.33 9.51 -12.09
C VAL A 84 -1.68 9.59 -13.46
N GLU A 85 -0.36 9.69 -13.49
CA GLU A 85 0.47 9.56 -14.68
C GLU A 85 1.15 8.19 -14.69
N VAL A 86 1.14 7.45 -15.80
CA VAL A 86 1.75 6.12 -15.91
C VAL A 86 3.03 6.19 -16.74
N LEU A 87 4.19 6.24 -16.07
CA LEU A 87 5.49 6.32 -16.72
C LEU A 87 5.96 5.00 -17.31
N LYS A 88 5.70 3.89 -16.61
CA LYS A 88 6.08 2.54 -17.04
C LYS A 88 5.02 1.53 -16.69
N ASN A 89 4.80 0.58 -17.59
CA ASN A 89 4.03 -0.64 -17.39
C ASN A 89 4.64 -1.74 -18.26
N GLU A 90 5.54 -2.55 -17.68
CA GLU A 90 6.33 -3.54 -18.41
C GLU A 90 6.49 -4.83 -17.61
N PRO A 91 6.56 -6.00 -18.27
CA PRO A 91 6.90 -7.24 -17.58
C PRO A 91 8.33 -7.17 -17.01
N TYR A 92 8.57 -7.83 -15.88
CA TYR A 92 9.91 -7.97 -15.30
C TYR A 92 10.21 -9.40 -14.88
N GLU A 93 11.50 -9.74 -14.85
CA GLU A 93 12.04 -10.95 -14.26
C GLU A 93 13.28 -10.57 -13.45
N LYS A 94 13.29 -10.90 -12.16
CA LYS A 94 14.41 -10.62 -11.26
C LYS A 94 14.53 -11.70 -10.19
N ASP A 95 15.71 -12.28 -10.02
CA ASP A 95 16.00 -13.27 -8.96
C ASP A 95 15.00 -14.46 -8.94
N GLY A 96 14.47 -14.84 -10.12
CA GLY A 96 13.45 -15.89 -10.27
C GLY A 96 12.01 -15.45 -10.04
N GLU A 97 11.77 -14.23 -9.57
CA GLU A 97 10.46 -13.59 -9.48
C GLU A 97 10.07 -13.01 -10.86
N LYS A 98 8.85 -13.31 -11.31
CA LYS A 98 8.28 -12.81 -12.56
C LYS A 98 7.00 -12.06 -12.27
N GLY A 99 6.78 -10.96 -12.97
CA GLY A 99 5.56 -10.19 -12.79
C GLY A 99 5.46 -8.98 -13.71
N GLN A 100 4.61 -8.04 -13.30
CA GLN A 100 4.47 -6.74 -13.95
C GLN A 100 5.07 -5.64 -13.07
N TYR A 101 5.92 -4.81 -13.66
CA TYR A 101 6.44 -3.60 -13.04
C TYR A 101 5.66 -2.39 -13.53
N THR A 102 5.22 -1.54 -12.60
CA THR A 102 4.63 -0.25 -12.94
C THR A 102 5.33 0.89 -12.20
N HIS A 103 5.50 2.01 -12.89
CA HIS A 103 5.93 3.27 -12.29
C HIS A 103 4.87 4.32 -12.61
N LYS A 104 4.23 4.84 -11.57
CA LYS A 104 3.21 5.89 -11.66
C LYS A 104 3.61 7.12 -10.85
N ILE A 105 3.13 8.29 -11.25
CA ILE A 105 3.18 9.51 -10.46
C ILE A 105 1.76 9.90 -10.07
N TYR A 106 1.55 10.12 -8.78
CA TYR A 106 0.32 10.69 -8.25
C TYR A 106 0.51 12.18 -7.99
N HIS A 107 -0.22 13.02 -8.72
CA HIS A 107 -0.23 14.47 -8.55
C HIS A 107 -1.33 14.85 -7.53
N LEU A 108 -0.93 15.17 -6.29
CA LEU A 108 -1.85 15.28 -5.15
C LEU A 108 -1.99 16.71 -4.59
N GLN A 109 -1.77 17.73 -5.42
CA GLN A 109 -1.62 19.14 -5.00
C GLN A 109 -2.78 19.64 -4.12
N SER A 110 -4.04 19.33 -4.42
CA SER A 110 -5.21 19.70 -3.62
C SER A 110 -5.68 18.61 -2.67
N LYS A 111 -5.27 17.37 -2.90
CA LYS A 111 -5.69 16.17 -2.15
C LYS A 111 -4.92 15.97 -0.83
N VAL A 112 -3.76 16.61 -0.66
CA VAL A 112 -3.02 16.58 0.62
C VAL A 112 -3.49 17.68 1.60
N PRO A 113 -3.39 17.46 2.92
CA PRO A 113 -3.84 18.43 3.92
C PRO A 113 -3.16 19.81 3.77
N SER A 114 -3.90 20.89 4.03
CA SER A 114 -3.39 22.27 3.89
C SER A 114 -2.09 22.54 4.66
N PHE A 115 -1.90 21.93 5.84
CA PHE A 115 -0.66 22.09 6.59
C PHE A 115 0.54 21.40 5.90
N VAL A 116 0.34 20.34 5.12
CA VAL A 116 1.40 19.69 4.33
C VAL A 116 1.76 20.57 3.13
N ARG A 117 0.75 21.12 2.44
CA ARG A 117 0.95 22.02 1.29
C ARG A 117 1.72 23.29 1.65
N MET A 118 1.48 23.82 2.84
CA MET A 118 2.15 25.02 3.31
C MET A 118 3.64 24.79 3.62
N LEU A 119 4.04 23.55 3.90
CA LEU A 119 5.38 23.20 4.36
C LEU A 119 6.24 22.52 3.29
N ALA A 120 5.63 21.92 2.27
CA ALA A 120 6.31 21.19 1.21
C ALA A 120 6.17 21.94 -0.13
N PRO A 121 7.24 22.09 -0.92
CA PRO A 121 7.13 22.68 -2.27
C PRO A 121 6.25 21.80 -3.17
N ALA A 122 5.64 22.39 -4.19
CA ALA A 122 4.71 21.68 -5.08
C ALA A 122 5.27 20.36 -5.65
N SER A 123 6.54 20.36 -6.07
CA SER A 123 7.24 19.18 -6.59
C SER A 123 7.37 18.04 -5.57
N ALA A 124 7.27 18.34 -4.27
CA ALA A 124 7.28 17.36 -3.18
C ALA A 124 5.96 16.59 -3.02
N LEU A 125 4.88 17.09 -3.62
CA LEU A 125 3.54 16.53 -3.51
C LEU A 125 3.24 15.50 -4.61
N ASN A 126 4.17 15.34 -5.56
CA ASN A 126 4.16 14.25 -6.52
C ASN A 126 4.69 12.98 -5.86
N ILE A 127 3.82 11.98 -5.69
CA ILE A 127 4.20 10.70 -5.09
C ILE A 127 4.51 9.72 -6.22
N HIS A 128 5.77 9.28 -6.30
CA HIS A 128 6.19 8.25 -7.22
C HIS A 128 5.86 6.88 -6.63
N GLU A 129 4.98 6.15 -7.27
CA GLU A 129 4.65 4.77 -6.94
C GLU A 129 5.41 3.83 -7.87
N LYS A 130 6.23 2.95 -7.29
CA LYS A 130 6.83 1.83 -8.01
C LYS A 130 6.25 0.53 -7.47
N ALA A 131 5.66 -0.27 -8.33
CA ALA A 131 5.03 -1.53 -7.94
C ALA A 131 5.60 -2.72 -8.72
N TRP A 132 5.81 -3.81 -8.00
CA TRP A 132 6.24 -5.12 -8.49
C TRP A 132 5.12 -6.11 -8.18
N ASN A 133 4.30 -6.38 -9.20
CA ASN A 133 3.16 -7.27 -9.09
C ASN A 133 3.55 -8.67 -9.59
N ALA A 134 3.92 -9.55 -8.65
CA ALA A 134 4.18 -10.98 -8.86
C ALA A 134 3.00 -11.80 -8.28
N TYR A 135 1.80 -11.55 -8.80
CA TYR A 135 0.55 -12.10 -8.29
C TYR A 135 0.68 -13.61 -8.00
N PRO A 136 0.30 -14.09 -6.79
CA PRO A 136 -0.58 -13.46 -5.79
C PRO A 136 0.11 -12.54 -4.77
N TYR A 137 1.41 -12.27 -4.91
CA TYR A 137 2.11 -11.27 -4.10
C TYR A 137 2.32 -9.96 -4.87
N CYS A 138 2.19 -8.82 -4.20
CA CYS A 138 2.48 -7.52 -4.79
C CYS A 138 3.19 -6.64 -3.78
N ARG A 139 4.22 -5.93 -4.24
CA ARG A 139 4.95 -4.94 -3.45
C ARG A 139 4.93 -3.60 -4.14
N THR A 140 4.54 -2.56 -3.42
CA THR A 140 4.53 -1.17 -3.86
C THR A 140 5.36 -0.32 -2.91
N GLY A 141 6.14 0.62 -3.44
CA GLY A 141 6.90 1.58 -2.64
C GLY A 141 6.96 2.97 -3.26
N SER A 142 6.91 4.00 -2.42
CA SER A 142 7.12 5.40 -2.81
C SER A 142 8.23 6.06 -2.00
N ASN A 143 9.22 6.65 -2.69
CA ASN A 143 10.37 7.35 -2.08
C ASN A 143 11.16 8.15 -3.14
N GLU A 144 10.70 9.35 -3.51
CA GLU A 144 11.54 10.21 -4.38
C GLU A 144 11.85 11.60 -3.78
N TYR A 145 10.90 12.28 -3.13
CA TYR A 145 11.20 13.64 -2.65
C TYR A 145 11.94 13.71 -1.29
N MET A 146 11.43 13.02 -0.27
CA MET A 146 11.97 13.08 1.10
C MET A 146 13.11 12.08 1.35
N LYS A 147 13.57 11.37 0.31
CA LYS A 147 14.53 10.26 0.43
C LYS A 147 14.12 9.33 1.59
N ASP A 148 15.06 8.94 2.43
CA ASP A 148 14.84 8.07 3.58
C ASP A 148 13.91 8.65 4.66
N ASN A 149 13.48 9.91 4.55
CA ASN A 149 12.55 10.52 5.50
C ASN A 149 11.08 10.23 5.17
N PHE A 150 10.76 9.66 4.01
CA PHE A 150 9.39 9.29 3.65
C PHE A 150 9.34 7.92 2.99
N LEU A 151 8.39 7.11 3.42
CA LEU A 151 8.09 5.84 2.79
C LEU A 151 6.60 5.55 2.97
N ILE A 152 5.92 5.25 1.88
CA ILE A 152 4.72 4.44 1.91
C ILE A 152 5.07 3.16 1.18
N LYS A 153 5.00 2.03 1.90
CA LYS A 153 5.21 0.70 1.32
C LYS A 153 3.97 -0.12 1.58
N ILE A 154 3.43 -0.73 0.54
CA ILE A 154 2.29 -1.63 0.61
C ILE A 154 2.74 -2.99 0.11
N GLU A 155 2.66 -4.00 0.97
CA GLU A 155 2.92 -5.39 0.62
C GLU A 155 1.63 -6.16 0.75
N THR A 156 1.25 -6.90 -0.29
CA THR A 156 -0.03 -7.59 -0.33
C THR A 156 0.14 -9.05 -0.67
N TRP A 157 -0.44 -9.90 0.17
CA TRP A 157 -0.71 -11.29 -0.17
C TRP A 157 -2.20 -11.48 -0.45
N HIS A 158 -2.52 -12.15 -1.55
CA HIS A 158 -3.88 -12.62 -1.86
C HIS A 158 -3.95 -14.11 -1.57
N LYS A 159 -4.85 -14.52 -0.67
CA LYS A 159 -4.96 -15.92 -0.23
C LYS A 159 -6.40 -16.42 -0.37
N PRO A 160 -6.61 -17.71 -0.72
CA PRO A 160 -7.94 -18.31 -0.83
C PRO A 160 -8.46 -18.70 0.56
N ASP A 161 -8.64 -17.71 1.44
CA ASP A 161 -9.11 -17.88 2.81
C ASP A 161 -10.06 -16.75 3.23
N LEU A 162 -10.38 -16.71 4.53
CA LEU A 162 -11.28 -15.73 5.14
C LEU A 162 -10.58 -14.80 6.13
N GLY A 163 -9.29 -14.48 5.91
CA GLY A 163 -8.61 -13.46 6.70
C GLY A 163 -8.08 -13.93 8.07
N HIS A 164 -7.94 -15.24 8.29
CA HIS A 164 -7.53 -15.82 9.57
C HIS A 164 -6.02 -16.08 9.70
N LEU A 165 -5.23 -15.91 8.64
CA LEU A 165 -3.79 -16.11 8.71
C LEU A 165 -3.12 -14.95 9.44
N GLU A 166 -2.42 -15.28 10.52
CA GLU A 166 -1.58 -14.34 11.25
C GLU A 166 -0.20 -14.21 10.60
N ASN A 167 0.35 -13.00 10.57
CA ASN A 167 1.69 -12.70 10.08
C ASN A 167 2.06 -13.34 8.72
N VAL A 168 1.14 -13.31 7.75
CA VAL A 168 1.35 -13.90 6.40
C VAL A 168 2.57 -13.32 5.65
N HIS A 169 3.04 -12.15 6.07
CA HIS A 169 4.21 -11.46 5.51
C HIS A 169 5.54 -11.89 6.14
N GLY A 170 5.52 -12.75 7.17
CA GLY A 170 6.73 -13.28 7.79
C GLY A 170 7.58 -12.23 8.51
N LEU A 171 6.94 -11.21 9.12
CA LEU A 171 7.64 -10.22 9.92
C LEU A 171 8.22 -10.86 11.19
N ASP A 172 9.29 -10.27 11.72
CA ASP A 172 9.83 -10.68 13.02
C ASP A 172 8.82 -10.40 14.15
N ALA A 173 8.98 -11.08 15.28
CA ALA A 173 8.04 -11.02 16.39
C ALA A 173 7.93 -9.63 17.03
N GLU A 174 8.98 -8.80 17.00
CA GLU A 174 8.95 -7.45 17.59
C GLU A 174 8.22 -6.47 16.69
N THR A 175 8.41 -6.57 15.37
CA THR A 175 7.68 -5.79 14.39
C THR A 175 6.21 -6.20 14.35
N TRP A 176 5.91 -7.50 14.32
CA TRP A 176 4.54 -8.01 14.28
C TRP A 176 3.67 -7.52 15.45
N LYS A 177 4.25 -7.45 16.67
CA LYS A 177 3.56 -6.90 17.85
C LYS A 177 3.10 -5.44 17.70
N LYS A 178 3.71 -4.68 16.79
CA LYS A 178 3.38 -3.27 16.51
C LYS A 178 2.38 -3.11 15.36
N VAL A 179 2.04 -4.19 14.65
CA VAL A 179 1.11 -4.15 13.52
C VAL A 179 -0.31 -4.06 14.04
N ASP A 180 -1.01 -2.99 13.67
CA ASP A 180 -2.46 -2.89 13.89
C ASP A 180 -3.21 -3.67 12.81
N VAL A 181 -3.94 -4.71 13.20
CA VAL A 181 -4.74 -5.54 12.27
C VAL A 181 -6.11 -4.90 12.09
N VAL A 182 -6.40 -4.44 10.87
CA VAL A 182 -7.63 -3.75 10.52
C VAL A 182 -8.46 -4.62 9.59
N TYR A 183 -9.71 -4.90 9.95
CA TYR A 183 -10.65 -5.58 9.05
C TYR A 183 -11.45 -4.55 8.26
N ILE A 184 -11.46 -4.70 6.94
CA ILE A 184 -12.31 -3.90 6.05
C ILE A 184 -13.48 -4.76 5.62
N ASP A 185 -14.69 -4.30 5.92
CA ASP A 185 -15.92 -4.94 5.50
C ASP A 185 -16.58 -4.09 4.42
N ILE A 186 -16.54 -4.56 3.17
CA ILE A 186 -17.08 -3.84 2.03
C ILE A 186 -18.61 -3.65 2.09
N ALA A 187 -19.33 -4.43 2.91
CA ALA A 187 -20.76 -4.29 3.14
C ALA A 187 -21.10 -3.36 4.33
N ASP A 188 -20.12 -3.01 5.17
CA ASP A 188 -20.37 -2.19 6.35
C ASP A 188 -20.44 -0.70 5.99
N ARG A 189 -21.67 -0.15 5.98
CA ARG A 189 -21.91 1.27 5.68
C ARG A 189 -21.21 2.21 6.66
N CYS A 190 -20.95 1.79 7.90
CA CYS A 190 -20.28 2.63 8.89
C CYS A 190 -18.79 2.85 8.57
N GLN A 191 -18.19 2.05 7.69
CA GLN A 191 -16.79 2.21 7.26
C GLN A 191 -16.62 3.17 6.07
N VAL A 192 -17.72 3.71 5.53
CA VAL A 192 -17.71 4.61 4.37
C VAL A 192 -18.04 6.02 4.82
N GLU A 193 -17.18 6.98 4.48
CA GLU A 193 -17.42 8.39 4.77
C GLU A 193 -18.67 8.89 4.02
N PRO A 194 -19.51 9.76 4.62
CA PRO A 194 -20.73 10.25 3.96
C PRO A 194 -20.50 10.85 2.56
N LYS A 195 -19.39 11.56 2.37
CA LYS A 195 -19.00 12.18 1.10
C LYS A 195 -18.54 11.21 0.01
N ASP A 196 -18.16 9.98 0.39
CA ASP A 196 -17.70 8.96 -0.56
C ASP A 196 -18.82 8.00 -0.95
N TYR A 197 -19.93 8.03 -0.22
CA TYR A 197 -21.00 7.09 -0.43
C TYR A 197 -21.73 7.35 -1.75
N LYS A 198 -21.72 6.34 -2.61
CA LYS A 198 -22.52 6.29 -3.83
C LYS A 198 -23.41 5.03 -3.82
N PRO A 199 -24.73 5.15 -4.00
CA PRO A 199 -25.64 4.00 -4.01
C PRO A 199 -25.27 2.91 -5.03
N GLU A 200 -24.73 3.30 -6.18
CA GLU A 200 -24.30 2.42 -7.27
C GLU A 200 -22.98 1.68 -6.99
N GLU A 201 -22.20 2.16 -6.02
CA GLU A 201 -20.97 1.53 -5.52
C GLU A 201 -21.23 0.88 -4.14
N ASP A 202 -22.47 0.46 -3.88
CA ASP A 202 -22.88 -0.16 -2.62
C ASP A 202 -23.11 -1.68 -2.74
N PRO A 203 -22.19 -2.53 -2.23
CA PRO A 203 -22.34 -3.99 -2.27
C PRO A 203 -23.61 -4.51 -1.59
N CYS A 204 -24.18 -3.75 -0.66
CA CYS A 204 -25.45 -4.07 0.01
C CYS A 204 -26.69 -3.88 -0.88
N LYS A 205 -26.52 -3.19 -2.02
CA LYS A 205 -27.59 -2.89 -2.99
C LYS A 205 -27.31 -3.51 -4.35
N PHE A 206 -26.05 -3.80 -4.65
CA PHE A 206 -25.63 -4.38 -5.92
C PHE A 206 -25.84 -5.89 -5.96
N LYS A 207 -26.42 -6.38 -7.05
CA LYS A 207 -26.47 -7.80 -7.40
C LYS A 207 -25.98 -7.97 -8.83
N SER A 208 -24.95 -8.80 -8.99
CA SER A 208 -24.39 -9.13 -10.29
C SER A 208 -25.41 -9.88 -11.14
N VAL A 209 -25.62 -9.42 -12.38
CA VAL A 209 -26.47 -10.10 -13.36
C VAL A 209 -25.74 -11.31 -13.94
N LYS A 210 -24.41 -11.25 -14.11
CA LYS A 210 -23.63 -12.33 -14.73
C LYS A 210 -23.36 -13.50 -13.77
N THR A 211 -23.16 -13.22 -12.49
CA THR A 211 -22.77 -14.23 -11.49
C THR A 211 -23.84 -14.52 -10.44
N GLY A 212 -24.85 -13.65 -10.32
CA GLY A 212 -25.86 -13.74 -9.27
C GLY A 212 -25.37 -13.36 -7.86
N ARG A 213 -24.08 -13.00 -7.69
CA ARG A 213 -23.48 -12.62 -6.41
C ARG A 213 -24.02 -11.28 -5.92
N GLY A 214 -24.14 -11.15 -4.60
CA GLY A 214 -24.77 -10.00 -3.96
C GLY A 214 -26.31 -10.06 -3.97
N PRO A 215 -26.98 -9.11 -3.31
CA PRO A 215 -26.41 -8.10 -2.42
C PRO A 215 -25.78 -8.71 -1.16
N LEU A 216 -24.78 -8.03 -0.61
CA LEU A 216 -24.10 -8.46 0.61
C LEU A 216 -24.88 -7.99 1.84
N GLY A 217 -25.56 -8.91 2.51
CA GLY A 217 -26.24 -8.63 3.78
C GLY A 217 -25.26 -8.55 4.97
N PRO A 218 -25.73 -8.18 6.18
CA PRO A 218 -24.86 -8.02 7.36
C PRO A 218 -24.06 -9.28 7.75
N ASP A 219 -24.62 -10.47 7.51
CA ASP A 219 -23.98 -11.75 7.83
C ASP A 219 -23.27 -12.40 6.63
N TRP A 220 -23.06 -11.66 5.54
CA TRP A 220 -22.52 -12.22 4.28
C TRP A 220 -21.22 -13.01 4.46
N LYS A 221 -20.31 -12.55 5.35
CA LYS A 221 -19.06 -13.26 5.67
C LYS A 221 -19.27 -14.60 6.36
N LYS A 222 -20.29 -14.73 7.21
CA LYS A 222 -20.63 -16.00 7.90
C LYS A 222 -21.30 -16.98 6.94
N GLU A 223 -22.06 -16.47 5.97
CA GLU A 223 -22.73 -17.26 4.95
C GLU A 223 -21.78 -17.74 3.85
N LEU A 224 -20.74 -16.96 3.54
CA LEU A 224 -19.82 -17.18 2.43
C LEU A 224 -19.21 -18.60 2.36
N PRO A 225 -18.75 -19.22 3.47
CA PRO A 225 -18.20 -20.58 3.44
C PRO A 225 -19.21 -21.65 3.01
N ASN A 226 -20.50 -21.38 3.19
CA ASN A 226 -21.57 -22.34 2.91
C ASN A 226 -22.14 -22.17 1.48
N LYS A 227 -21.76 -21.11 0.75
CA LYS A 227 -22.20 -20.84 -0.62
C LYS A 227 -21.26 -21.51 -1.61
N LYS A 228 -21.62 -22.71 -2.09
CA LYS A 228 -20.81 -23.49 -3.05
C LYS A 228 -20.49 -22.73 -4.35
N ASP A 229 -21.39 -21.87 -4.80
CA ASP A 229 -21.25 -21.12 -6.06
C ASP A 229 -20.66 -19.71 -5.86
N CYS A 230 -20.16 -19.40 -4.66
CA CYS A 230 -19.54 -18.12 -4.34
C CYS A 230 -18.12 -18.32 -3.83
N PRO A 231 -17.09 -18.12 -4.68
CA PRO A 231 -15.71 -18.21 -4.23
C PRO A 231 -15.38 -17.09 -3.24
N HIS A 232 -14.28 -17.25 -2.53
CA HIS A 232 -13.82 -16.26 -1.57
C HIS A 232 -12.30 -16.21 -1.46
N MET A 233 -11.82 -15.03 -1.06
CA MET A 233 -10.41 -14.76 -0.84
C MET A 233 -10.24 -13.65 0.19
N CYS A 234 -9.04 -13.50 0.76
CA CYS A 234 -8.65 -12.35 1.57
C CYS A 234 -7.37 -11.69 1.07
N ALA A 235 -7.40 -10.37 0.93
CA ALA A 235 -6.24 -9.56 0.60
C ALA A 235 -5.64 -9.02 1.91
N TYR A 236 -4.41 -9.41 2.20
CA TYR A 236 -3.66 -9.02 3.38
C TYR A 236 -2.70 -7.88 3.02
N LYS A 237 -3.18 -6.64 3.13
CA LYS A 237 -2.47 -5.43 2.73
C LYS A 237 -1.69 -4.85 3.92
N LEU A 238 -0.40 -5.17 4.02
CA LEU A 238 0.51 -4.61 5.01
C LEU A 238 0.99 -3.23 4.54
N VAL A 239 0.59 -2.19 5.25
CA VAL A 239 0.98 -0.80 5.00
C VAL A 239 2.03 -0.38 6.01
N THR A 240 3.22 -0.05 5.51
CA THR A 240 4.31 0.55 6.28
C THR A 240 4.41 2.02 5.92
N VAL A 241 4.26 2.89 6.90
CA VAL A 241 4.43 4.33 6.73
C VAL A 241 5.61 4.81 7.55
N LYS A 242 6.45 5.64 6.93
CA LYS A 242 7.51 6.41 7.56
C LYS A 242 7.36 7.87 7.16
N PHE A 243 7.31 8.78 8.12
CA PHE A 243 7.37 10.22 7.87
C PHE A 243 8.22 10.91 8.93
N LYS A 244 9.51 11.07 8.65
CA LYS A 244 10.48 11.68 9.55
C LYS A 244 10.47 13.20 9.39
N TRP A 245 9.59 13.85 10.14
CA TRP A 245 9.55 15.31 10.26
C TRP A 245 9.24 15.71 11.71
N TRP A 246 10.10 16.56 12.28
CA TRP A 246 9.97 17.03 13.67
C TRP A 246 8.64 17.73 13.93
N GLY A 247 7.88 17.25 14.91
CA GLY A 247 6.57 17.82 15.28
C GLY A 247 5.38 17.40 14.40
N LEU A 248 5.61 16.67 13.29
CA LEU A 248 4.55 16.27 12.35
C LEU A 248 4.43 14.77 12.10
N GLN A 249 5.44 13.98 12.49
CA GLN A 249 5.49 12.52 12.28
C GLN A 249 4.16 11.82 12.58
N ASN A 250 3.76 11.74 13.85
CA ASN A 250 2.58 10.98 14.26
C ASN A 250 1.30 11.47 13.55
N LYS A 251 1.18 12.78 13.29
CA LYS A 251 0.00 13.35 12.64
C LYS A 251 -0.10 12.92 11.18
N VAL A 252 1.01 12.95 10.45
CA VAL A 252 1.06 12.59 9.02
C VAL A 252 0.99 11.08 8.83
N GLU A 253 1.70 10.29 9.64
CA GLU A 253 1.65 8.82 9.56
C GLU A 253 0.23 8.29 9.81
N ASN A 254 -0.46 8.79 10.85
CA ASN A 254 -1.85 8.44 11.11
C ASN A 254 -2.80 8.95 10.02
N PHE A 255 -2.53 10.12 9.44
CA PHE A 255 -3.32 10.63 8.32
C PHE A 255 -3.21 9.70 7.11
N ILE A 256 -2.00 9.28 6.75
CA ILE A 256 -1.76 8.36 5.62
C ILE A 256 -2.45 7.02 5.89
N GLN A 257 -2.27 6.41 7.06
CA GLN A 257 -2.95 5.15 7.41
C GLN A 257 -4.48 5.24 7.27
N LYS A 258 -5.08 6.38 7.67
CA LYS A 258 -6.51 6.64 7.48
C LYS A 258 -6.91 6.78 6.01
N GLN A 259 -6.09 7.45 5.19
CA GLN A 259 -6.36 7.56 3.75
C GLN A 259 -6.21 6.21 3.04
N GLU A 260 -5.21 5.40 3.39
CA GLU A 260 -5.03 4.05 2.85
C GLU A 260 -6.22 3.15 3.19
N LYS A 261 -6.68 3.16 4.46
CA LYS A 261 -7.90 2.44 4.86
C LYS A 261 -9.11 2.90 4.04
N ARG A 262 -9.31 4.21 3.91
CA ARG A 262 -10.42 4.80 3.12
C ARG A 262 -10.34 4.40 1.65
N LEU A 263 -9.14 4.44 1.05
CA LEU A 263 -8.87 4.01 -0.32
C LEU A 263 -9.22 2.53 -0.49
N PHE A 264 -8.72 1.65 0.37
CA PHE A 264 -9.03 0.22 0.31
C PHE A 264 -10.52 -0.06 0.48
N THR A 265 -11.22 0.62 1.40
CA THR A 265 -12.67 0.44 1.56
C THR A 265 -13.41 0.79 0.28
N ASN A 266 -13.18 1.98 -0.28
CA ASN A 266 -13.90 2.45 -1.46
C ASN A 266 -13.54 1.64 -2.70
N PHE A 267 -12.25 1.36 -2.91
CA PHE A 267 -11.75 0.58 -4.04
C PHE A 267 -12.37 -0.82 -4.09
N HIS A 268 -12.42 -1.54 -2.96
CA HIS A 268 -12.95 -2.90 -2.98
C HIS A 268 -14.48 -2.97 -3.07
N ARG A 269 -15.19 -1.92 -2.61
CA ARG A 269 -16.62 -1.75 -2.87
C ARG A 269 -16.91 -1.57 -4.35
N GLN A 270 -16.17 -0.67 -5.00
CA GLN A 270 -16.23 -0.46 -6.45
C GLN A 270 -15.89 -1.73 -7.23
N LEU A 271 -14.79 -2.39 -6.89
CA LEU A 271 -14.36 -3.65 -7.51
C LEU A 271 -15.48 -4.68 -7.52
N PHE A 272 -16.17 -4.88 -6.38
CA PHE A 272 -17.30 -5.81 -6.31
C PHE A 272 -18.50 -5.34 -7.13
N CYS A 273 -18.90 -4.06 -7.02
CA CYS A 273 -20.02 -3.51 -7.78
C CYS A 273 -19.76 -3.44 -9.29
N TRP A 274 -18.51 -3.53 -9.73
CA TRP A 274 -18.12 -3.59 -11.14
C TRP A 274 -17.90 -5.00 -11.66
N ILE A 275 -18.20 -6.06 -10.88
CA ILE A 275 -17.96 -7.45 -11.28
C ILE A 275 -18.51 -7.79 -12.66
N ASP A 276 -19.70 -7.31 -13.02
CA ASP A 276 -20.29 -7.57 -14.33
C ASP A 276 -19.48 -6.96 -15.49
N LYS A 277 -18.67 -5.94 -15.22
CA LYS A 277 -17.81 -5.29 -16.22
C LYS A 277 -16.50 -6.04 -16.47
N TRP A 278 -15.98 -6.76 -15.48
CA TRP A 278 -14.63 -7.36 -15.55
C TRP A 278 -14.58 -8.88 -15.44
N ILE A 279 -15.63 -9.56 -14.94
CA ILE A 279 -15.59 -11.00 -14.63
C ILE A 279 -15.34 -11.90 -15.85
N GLU A 280 -15.67 -11.44 -17.05
CA GLU A 280 -15.46 -12.17 -18.31
C GLU A 280 -14.20 -11.72 -19.06
N LEU A 281 -13.44 -10.76 -18.52
CA LEU A 281 -12.21 -10.29 -19.15
C LEU A 281 -11.08 -11.26 -18.88
N ASN A 282 -10.21 -11.44 -19.87
CA ASN A 282 -8.96 -12.15 -19.68
C ASN A 282 -7.79 -11.17 -19.50
N MET A 283 -6.60 -11.70 -19.19
CA MET A 283 -5.42 -10.86 -19.00
C MET A 283 -4.98 -10.08 -20.25
N GLU A 284 -5.26 -10.57 -21.46
CA GLU A 284 -4.96 -9.83 -22.70
C GLU A 284 -5.88 -8.61 -22.85
N ASP A 285 -7.17 -8.76 -22.50
CA ASP A 285 -8.11 -7.65 -22.44
C ASP A 285 -7.66 -6.59 -21.43
N ILE A 286 -7.18 -7.03 -20.25
CA ILE A 286 -6.59 -6.14 -19.25
C ILE A 286 -5.41 -5.36 -19.82
N ARG A 287 -4.46 -6.02 -20.50
CA ARG A 287 -3.29 -5.33 -21.08
C ARG A 287 -3.70 -4.29 -22.12
N ARG A 288 -4.69 -4.60 -22.96
CA ARG A 288 -5.23 -3.65 -23.94
C ARG A 288 -5.86 -2.44 -23.26
N MET A 289 -6.64 -2.64 -22.21
CA MET A 289 -7.26 -1.56 -21.44
C MET A 289 -6.24 -0.72 -20.67
N GLU A 290 -5.20 -1.32 -20.10
CA GLU A 290 -4.11 -0.57 -19.43
C GLU A 290 -3.39 0.36 -20.41
N GLU A 291 -3.15 -0.10 -21.64
CA GLU A 291 -2.55 0.70 -22.71
C GLU A 291 -3.46 1.85 -23.15
N GLU A 292 -4.76 1.59 -23.33
CA GLU A 292 -5.76 2.62 -23.65
C GLU A 292 -5.89 3.64 -22.53
N THR A 293 -5.96 3.17 -21.27
CA THR A 293 -6.02 4.03 -20.09
C THR A 293 -4.79 4.91 -19.97
N ARG A 294 -3.59 4.38 -20.25
CA ARG A 294 -2.38 5.20 -20.28
C ARG A 294 -2.52 6.33 -21.29
N ARG A 295 -2.98 6.03 -22.52
CA ARG A 295 -3.15 7.05 -23.57
C ARG A 295 -4.16 8.13 -23.17
N GLU A 296 -5.31 7.73 -22.62
CA GLU A 296 -6.32 8.67 -22.13
C GLU A 296 -5.76 9.57 -21.02
N LEU A 297 -5.03 9.00 -20.06
CA LEU A 297 -4.39 9.77 -18.99
C LEU A 297 -3.33 10.73 -19.54
N ASP A 298 -2.53 10.30 -20.52
CA ASP A 298 -1.51 11.11 -21.20
C ASP A 298 -2.13 12.25 -22.03
N GLU A 299 -3.34 12.10 -22.57
CA GLU A 299 -4.07 13.15 -23.31
C GLU A 299 -4.67 14.21 -22.39
N VAL A 300 -5.02 13.84 -21.15
CA VAL A 300 -5.47 14.77 -20.11
C VAL A 300 -4.26 15.45 -19.41
N SER A 301 -3.10 14.78 -19.43
CA SER A 301 -1.83 15.22 -18.85
C SER A 301 -1.15 16.46 -19.48
N PRO A 302 -1.31 16.89 -20.75
CA PRO A 302 -0.57 18.04 -21.28
C PRO A 302 -0.99 19.36 -20.63
N LEU A 303 -2.17 19.42 -20.01
CA LEU A 303 -2.58 20.53 -19.12
C LEU A 303 -1.79 20.55 -17.80
N LEU A 304 -1.27 19.39 -17.33
CA LEU A 304 -0.36 19.29 -16.18
C LEU A 304 0.99 19.94 -16.48
N MET A 305 1.52 19.86 -17.70
CA MET A 305 2.85 20.41 -18.01
C MET A 305 2.85 21.94 -18.22
N ILE A 306 1.72 22.52 -18.63
CA ILE A 306 1.62 23.97 -18.92
C ILE A 306 1.45 24.80 -17.64
N LEU A 307 0.84 24.24 -16.58
CA LEU A 307 0.63 24.96 -15.31
C LEU A 307 1.88 25.03 -14.42
N TYR A 308 2.95 24.33 -14.76
CA TYR A 308 4.15 24.20 -13.93
C TYR A 308 5.47 24.54 -14.65
N ARG A 309 5.39 25.30 -15.77
CA ARG A 309 6.54 26.07 -16.30
C ARG A 309 6.45 27.53 -15.88
#